data_AF-A0A5N3R443-F1
#
_entry.id   AF-A0A5N3R443-F1
#
_cell.length_a   1.000
_cell.length_b   1.000
_cell.length_c   1.000
_cell.angle_alpha   90.00
_cell.angle_beta   90.00
_cell.angle_gamma   90.00
#
_symmetry.space_group_name_H-M   'P 1'
#
loop_
_entity.id
_entity.type
_entity.pdbx_description
1 polymer ?
#
loop_
_entity_poly.entity_id
_entity_poly.type
_entity_poly.pdbx_seq_one_letter_code
_entity_poly.pdbx_strand_id
1 'polypeptide(L)'
;MEQSKTSFINDQQFADGDLVLELYRFSNIELSKDHSYNWKLSANNHRFSQLEDKIVKDYDFNYDPLMNTLEPHSRELFYWADREYFEKTGRHIDINEGTTPEGNALRSVRRQAQLWMEWKLFKTPGAAPANLPGCSHHNYGLAVDLKNVDEILQMIMRNNGWSDEIPGEKWHFSCTKSRIYNQVLTKIEELRNGLAGQWALDQQAAYKLSQERRSKEDEFDTRKLHSKKMCLRITKVQYCLMPLS
;
A
#
# COMPACT_ATOMS: atom_id res chain seq x y z
N MET A 1 -41.70 11.90 9.79
CA MET A 1 -40.58 11.33 9.00
C MET A 1 -39.32 12.03 9.45
N GLU A 2 -38.67 11.53 10.49
CA GLU A 2 -37.36 12.02 10.92
C GLU A 2 -36.30 11.20 10.20
N GLN A 3 -35.49 11.89 9.39
CA GLN A 3 -34.32 11.29 8.76
C GLN A 3 -33.29 10.99 9.84
N SER A 4 -33.04 9.70 10.04
CA SER A 4 -31.91 9.19 10.83
C SER A 4 -30.62 9.69 10.17
N LYS A 5 -29.99 10.67 10.80
CA LYS A 5 -28.60 11.05 10.55
C LYS A 5 -27.72 9.93 11.08
N THR A 6 -27.39 8.95 10.25
CA THR A 6 -26.19 8.12 10.45
C THR A 6 -24.99 9.03 10.22
N SER A 7 -24.48 9.58 11.32
CA SER A 7 -23.22 10.32 11.36
C SER A 7 -22.10 9.41 10.87
N PHE A 8 -21.41 9.86 9.82
CA PHE A 8 -20.09 9.37 9.46
C PHE A 8 -19.22 9.36 10.71
N ILE A 9 -18.71 8.19 11.07
CA ILE A 9 -17.73 8.03 12.14
C ILE A 9 -16.46 8.77 11.69
N ASN A 10 -16.10 9.78 12.47
CA ASN A 10 -14.89 10.58 12.34
C ASN A 10 -13.64 9.75 12.01
N ASP A 11 -12.89 10.18 11.00
CA ASP A 11 -11.54 9.74 10.59
C ASP A 11 -10.44 9.92 11.68
N GLN A 12 -10.81 10.13 12.94
CA GLN A 12 -9.92 10.62 14.00
C GLN A 12 -9.57 9.59 15.09
N GLN A 13 -9.95 8.33 14.92
CA GLN A 13 -9.59 7.23 15.84
C GLN A 13 -8.59 6.21 15.27
N PHE A 14 -7.91 6.54 14.17
CA PHE A 14 -6.66 5.84 13.78
C PHE A 14 -5.48 6.39 14.59
N ALA A 15 -5.64 6.42 15.91
CA ALA A 15 -4.60 6.80 16.85
C ALA A 15 -3.66 5.61 17.08
N ASP A 16 -2.75 5.43 16.14
CA ASP A 16 -1.36 5.00 16.36
C ASP A 16 -0.46 5.80 15.40
N GLY A 17 -0.74 7.10 15.30
CA GLY A 17 0.11 8.03 14.56
C GLY A 17 1.57 7.94 14.98
N ASP A 18 1.83 7.68 16.27
CA ASP A 18 3.18 7.54 16.81
C ASP A 18 3.90 6.28 16.34
N LEU A 19 3.21 5.14 16.19
CA LEU A 19 3.86 3.88 15.77
C LEU A 19 4.07 3.82 14.25
N VAL A 20 3.17 4.42 13.46
CA VAL A 20 3.39 4.62 12.02
C VAL A 20 4.51 5.63 11.78
N LEU A 21 4.59 6.69 12.59
CA LEU A 21 5.71 7.62 12.59
C LEU A 21 7.00 6.96 13.08
N GLU A 22 6.93 5.99 14.00
CA GLU A 22 8.08 5.24 14.48
C GLU A 22 8.56 4.24 13.43
N LEU A 23 7.68 3.50 12.76
CA LEU A 23 8.01 2.70 11.58
C LEU A 23 8.61 3.59 10.47
N TYR A 24 8.07 4.78 10.26
CA TYR A 24 8.59 5.78 9.31
C TYR A 24 9.96 6.34 9.76
N ARG A 25 10.18 6.50 11.06
CA ARG A 25 11.47 6.92 11.63
C ARG A 25 12.49 5.79 11.52
N PHE A 26 12.16 4.55 11.84
CA PHE A 26 13.05 3.40 11.69
C PHE A 26 13.39 3.08 10.23
N SER A 27 12.47 3.30 9.29
CA SER A 27 12.77 3.18 7.86
C SER A 27 13.67 4.31 7.35
N ASN A 28 13.61 5.50 7.95
CA ASN A 28 14.33 6.69 7.47
C ASN A 28 15.61 7.04 8.27
N ILE A 29 15.76 6.64 9.54
CA ILE A 29 16.89 7.04 10.41
C ILE A 29 18.22 6.38 10.01
N GLU A 30 18.19 5.23 9.32
CA GLU A 30 19.42 4.62 8.78
C GLU A 30 19.74 5.05 7.35
N LEU A 31 18.74 5.50 6.57
CA LEU A 31 18.98 6.11 5.25
C LEU A 31 19.37 7.60 5.37
N SER A 32 19.02 8.28 6.47
CA SER A 32 19.28 9.71 6.64
C SER A 32 20.65 10.06 7.20
N LYS A 33 21.46 9.09 7.65
CA LYS A 33 22.84 9.38 8.06
C LYS A 33 23.75 9.64 6.86
N ASP A 34 23.29 9.34 5.65
CA ASP A 34 24.07 9.57 4.44
C ASP A 34 23.22 10.08 3.27
N HIS A 35 22.51 11.20 3.47
CA HIS A 35 22.21 12.23 2.46
C HIS A 35 20.76 12.75 2.55
N SER A 36 20.66 14.07 2.63
CA SER A 36 19.43 14.86 2.57
C SER A 36 18.55 14.48 1.37
N TYR A 37 17.29 14.13 1.63
CA TYR A 37 16.18 14.06 0.66
C TYR A 37 15.82 15.46 0.13
N ASN A 38 16.77 16.06 -0.57
CA ASN A 38 16.64 17.30 -1.34
C ASN A 38 17.61 17.18 -2.53
N TRP A 39 17.45 16.13 -3.34
CA TRP A 39 18.20 16.04 -4.58
C TRP A 39 17.58 17.06 -5.55
N LYS A 40 18.29 18.17 -5.72
CA LYS A 40 18.09 19.09 -6.84
C LYS A 40 18.13 18.26 -8.12
N LEU A 41 17.07 18.31 -8.91
CA LEU A 41 17.01 17.78 -10.29
C LEU A 41 18.26 18.13 -11.13
N SER A 42 18.96 19.22 -10.80
CA SER A 42 20.10 19.75 -11.56
C SER A 42 21.37 18.89 -11.56
N ALA A 43 21.63 18.08 -10.52
CA ALA A 43 22.89 17.30 -10.46
C ALA A 43 22.85 16.00 -11.28
N ASN A 44 21.65 15.46 -11.53
CA ASN A 44 21.49 14.19 -12.26
C ASN A 44 21.52 14.36 -13.79
N ASN A 45 21.15 15.53 -14.33
CA ASN A 45 21.24 15.79 -15.77
C ASN A 45 22.66 15.64 -16.31
N HIS A 46 23.69 15.86 -15.49
CA HIS A 46 25.08 15.86 -15.97
C HIS A 46 25.68 14.46 -16.19
N ARG A 47 25.17 13.43 -15.49
CA ARG A 47 25.63 12.04 -15.68
C ARG A 47 24.92 11.36 -16.85
N PHE A 48 23.68 11.76 -17.15
CA PHE A 48 22.93 11.26 -18.31
C PHE A 48 23.31 11.96 -19.62
N SER A 49 23.80 13.20 -19.60
CA SER A 49 24.24 13.92 -20.81
C SER A 49 25.43 13.26 -21.52
N GLN A 50 26.13 12.32 -20.88
CA GLN A 50 27.25 11.57 -21.49
C GLN A 50 26.80 10.24 -22.14
N LEU A 51 25.54 9.84 -21.98
CA LEU A 51 24.96 8.62 -22.58
C LEU A 51 24.25 8.90 -23.92
N GLU A 52 24.34 10.13 -24.41
CA GLU A 52 23.63 10.68 -25.57
C GLU A 52 24.21 10.28 -26.94
N ASP A 53 25.37 9.61 -26.99
CA ASP A 53 26.08 9.38 -28.27
C ASP A 53 25.40 8.37 -29.23
N LYS A 54 24.30 7.75 -28.80
CA LYS A 54 23.36 7.04 -29.69
C LYS A 54 21.92 7.28 -29.22
N ILE A 55 21.46 8.52 -29.27
CA ILE A 55 20.03 8.81 -29.08
C ILE A 55 19.25 8.10 -30.19
N VAL A 56 18.39 7.16 -29.78
CA VAL A 56 17.25 6.73 -30.59
C VAL A 56 16.45 8.00 -30.80
N LYS A 57 16.32 8.45 -32.05
CA LYS A 57 15.43 9.58 -32.37
C LYS A 57 14.09 9.32 -31.67
N ASP A 58 13.64 10.30 -30.89
CA ASP A 58 12.32 10.33 -30.24
C ASP A 58 12.19 9.63 -28.86
N TYR A 59 13.27 9.12 -28.24
CA TYR A 59 13.17 8.61 -26.86
C TYR A 59 13.07 9.73 -25.82
N ASP A 60 11.99 9.72 -25.01
CA ASP A 60 11.80 10.64 -23.88
C ASP A 60 12.25 10.02 -22.55
N PHE A 61 13.33 10.55 -21.97
CA PHE A 61 13.87 10.06 -20.70
C PHE A 61 13.02 10.38 -19.45
N ASN A 62 12.05 11.30 -19.58
CA ASN A 62 11.14 11.69 -18.50
C ASN A 62 9.70 11.23 -18.74
N TYR A 63 9.50 10.25 -19.63
CA TYR A 63 8.19 9.80 -20.03
C TYR A 63 7.29 9.43 -18.82
N ASP A 64 7.80 8.61 -17.90
CA ASP A 64 7.09 8.27 -16.66
C ASP A 64 7.71 8.97 -15.44
N PRO A 65 7.02 9.95 -14.81
CA PRO A 65 7.55 10.67 -13.66
C PRO A 65 7.70 9.80 -12.42
N LEU A 66 6.99 8.67 -12.29
CA LEU A 66 7.12 7.76 -11.14
C LEU A 66 8.48 7.07 -11.11
N MET A 67 9.14 6.93 -12.27
CA MET A 67 10.52 6.43 -12.35
C MET A 67 11.46 7.26 -11.46
N ASN A 68 11.21 8.56 -11.32
CA ASN A 68 12.05 9.45 -10.51
C ASN A 68 11.94 9.21 -9.00
N THR A 69 10.95 8.43 -8.55
CA THR A 69 10.77 8.06 -7.15
C THR A 69 11.56 6.82 -6.74
N LEU A 70 12.10 6.09 -7.71
CA LEU A 70 12.90 4.89 -7.46
C LEU A 70 14.23 5.21 -6.77
N GLU A 71 14.77 4.20 -6.08
CA GLU A 71 16.13 4.25 -5.55
C GLU A 71 17.12 4.54 -6.70
N PRO A 72 18.17 5.37 -6.51
CA PRO A 72 19.00 5.87 -7.62
C PRO A 72 19.56 4.82 -8.57
N HIS A 73 20.06 3.69 -8.06
CA HIS A 73 20.57 2.62 -8.92
C HIS A 73 19.44 1.86 -9.62
N SER A 74 18.34 1.61 -8.92
CA SER A 74 17.14 1.01 -9.50
C SER A 74 16.57 1.88 -10.62
N ARG A 75 16.55 3.20 -10.44
CA ARG A 75 16.17 4.17 -11.49
C ARG A 75 17.07 4.08 -12.72
N GLU A 76 18.38 3.99 -12.53
CA GLU A 76 19.34 3.80 -13.63
C GLU A 76 19.05 2.51 -14.42
N LEU A 77 18.79 1.41 -13.71
CA LEU A 77 18.43 0.12 -14.32
C LEU A 77 17.05 0.15 -15.02
N PHE A 78 16.08 0.86 -14.45
CA PHE A 78 14.77 1.07 -15.10
C PHE A 78 14.91 1.86 -16.40
N TYR A 79 15.69 2.94 -16.38
CA TYR A 79 15.98 3.74 -17.57
C TYR A 79 16.55 2.89 -18.71
N TRP A 80 17.49 1.98 -18.41
CA TRP A 80 18.05 1.09 -19.42
C TRP A 80 17.03 0.09 -19.96
N ALA A 81 16.15 -0.43 -19.09
CA ALA A 81 15.05 -1.29 -19.51
C ALA A 81 14.05 -0.55 -20.43
N ASP A 82 13.64 0.67 -20.06
CA ASP A 82 12.71 1.48 -20.85
C ASP A 82 13.28 1.82 -22.22
N ARG A 83 14.55 2.24 -22.25
CA ARG A 83 15.26 2.51 -23.50
C ARG A 83 15.33 1.28 -24.40
N GLU A 84 15.72 0.12 -23.87
CA GLU A 84 15.81 -1.11 -24.67
C GLU A 84 14.42 -1.54 -25.20
N TYR A 85 13.37 -1.37 -24.39
CA TYR A 85 12.01 -1.67 -24.79
C TYR A 85 11.50 -0.72 -25.87
N PHE A 86 11.80 0.57 -25.76
CA PHE A 86 11.51 1.56 -26.78
C PHE A 86 12.26 1.26 -28.09
N GLU A 87 13.54 0.92 -28.03
CA GLU A 87 14.35 0.53 -29.20
C GLU A 87 13.73 -0.67 -29.95
N LYS A 88 13.13 -1.62 -29.22
CA LYS A 88 12.53 -2.83 -29.81
C LYS A 88 11.09 -2.65 -30.28
N THR A 89 10.32 -1.77 -29.65
CA THR A 89 8.86 -1.74 -29.83
C THR A 89 8.29 -0.37 -30.23
N GLY A 90 9.08 0.70 -30.08
CA GLY A 90 8.61 2.08 -30.22
C GLY A 90 7.66 2.53 -29.10
N ARG A 91 7.57 1.79 -27.99
CA ARG A 91 6.73 2.12 -26.83
C ARG A 91 7.57 2.28 -25.58
N HIS A 92 7.15 3.18 -24.69
CA HIS A 92 7.70 3.30 -23.34
C HIS A 92 7.03 2.31 -22.38
N ILE A 93 7.69 2.05 -21.26
CA ILE A 93 7.20 1.30 -20.10
C ILE A 93 6.38 2.25 -19.23
N ASP A 94 5.13 1.89 -18.99
CA ASP A 94 4.25 2.62 -18.06
C ASP A 94 4.26 1.99 -16.67
N ILE A 95 4.61 2.76 -15.64
CA ILE A 95 4.42 2.38 -14.25
C ILE A 95 2.93 2.53 -13.92
N ASN A 96 2.39 1.52 -13.25
CA ASN A 96 1.03 1.54 -12.75
C ASN A 96 0.92 2.56 -11.61
N GLU A 97 0.26 3.69 -11.86
CA GLU A 97 -0.03 4.69 -10.83
C GLU A 97 -0.93 4.14 -9.71
N GLY A 98 -1.65 3.03 -9.95
CA GLY A 98 -2.62 2.49 -9.02
C GLY A 98 -3.82 3.43 -8.83
N THR A 99 -4.53 3.30 -7.71
CA THR A 99 -5.68 4.17 -7.37
C THR A 99 -5.29 5.37 -6.52
N THR A 100 -4.00 5.57 -6.24
CA THR A 100 -3.54 6.60 -5.29
C THR A 100 -2.41 7.43 -5.86
N PRO A 101 -2.30 8.73 -5.49
CA PRO A 101 -1.23 9.61 -5.97
C PRO A 101 0.20 9.15 -5.64
N GLU A 102 0.35 8.26 -4.66
CA GLU A 102 1.66 7.72 -4.24
C GLU A 102 2.26 6.72 -5.25
N GLY A 103 1.53 6.30 -6.29
CA GLY A 103 2.03 5.41 -7.34
C GLY A 103 2.37 3.99 -6.86
N ASN A 104 2.76 3.12 -7.80
CA ASN A 104 3.32 1.79 -7.49
C ASN A 104 4.81 1.65 -7.81
N ALA A 105 5.57 2.75 -7.73
CA ALA A 105 7.04 2.72 -7.70
C ALA A 105 7.53 2.80 -6.25
N LEU A 106 7.62 4.01 -5.68
CA LEU A 106 7.88 4.23 -4.26
C LEU A 106 6.57 4.37 -3.48
N ARG A 107 6.34 3.49 -2.50
CA ARG A 107 5.13 3.49 -1.67
C ARG A 107 5.46 3.86 -0.23
N SER A 108 4.68 4.74 0.39
CA SER A 108 4.88 5.06 1.81
C SER A 108 4.58 3.85 2.72
N VAL A 109 5.25 3.77 3.86
CA VAL A 109 4.99 2.74 4.89
C VAL A 109 3.53 2.83 5.38
N ARG A 110 3.00 4.04 5.51
CA ARG A 110 1.60 4.30 5.86
C ARG A 110 0.63 3.71 4.83
N ARG A 111 0.89 3.92 3.53
CA ARG A 111 0.05 3.34 2.47
C ARG A 111 0.15 1.82 2.46
N GLN A 112 1.35 1.26 2.70
CA GLN A 112 1.50 -0.19 2.86
C GLN A 112 0.70 -0.74 4.04
N ALA A 113 0.62 -0.01 5.16
CA ALA A 113 -0.22 -0.38 6.30
C ALA A 113 -1.71 -0.39 5.93
N GLN A 114 -2.18 0.60 5.17
CA GLN A 114 -3.55 0.66 4.67
C GLN A 114 -3.87 -0.54 3.76
N LEU A 115 -3.01 -0.83 2.78
CA LEU A 115 -3.18 -1.99 1.89
C LEU A 115 -3.21 -3.31 2.68
N TRP A 116 -2.36 -3.44 3.70
CA TRP A 116 -2.36 -4.61 4.56
C TRP A 116 -3.66 -4.76 5.33
N MET A 117 -4.19 -3.67 5.92
CA MET A 117 -5.48 -3.70 6.62
C MET A 117 -6.64 -3.99 5.67
N GLU A 118 -6.67 -3.34 4.50
CA GLU A 118 -7.64 -3.58 3.41
C GLU A 118 -7.68 -5.07 3.06
N TRP A 119 -6.53 -5.67 2.78
CA TRP A 119 -6.42 -7.09 2.48
C TRP A 119 -6.81 -7.99 3.66
N LYS A 120 -6.25 -7.74 4.85
CA LYS A 120 -6.37 -8.64 6.01
C LYS A 120 -7.74 -8.61 6.65
N LEU A 121 -8.31 -7.42 6.82
CA LEU A 121 -9.54 -7.21 7.58
C LEU A 121 -10.78 -7.23 6.69
N PHE A 122 -10.67 -6.70 5.47
CA PHE A 122 -11.82 -6.56 4.57
C PHE A 122 -11.85 -7.63 3.46
N LYS A 123 -10.82 -8.49 3.40
CA LYS A 123 -10.75 -9.71 2.57
C LYS A 123 -11.22 -9.50 1.14
N THR A 124 -10.62 -8.53 0.44
CA THR A 124 -10.89 -8.31 -0.98
C THR A 124 -10.65 -9.62 -1.77
N PRO A 125 -11.70 -10.26 -2.32
CA PRO A 125 -11.54 -11.53 -3.03
C PRO A 125 -10.60 -11.37 -4.22
N GLY A 126 -9.63 -12.28 -4.36
CA GLY A 126 -8.68 -12.30 -5.47
C GLY A 126 -7.50 -11.32 -5.37
N ALA A 127 -7.43 -10.49 -4.32
CA ALA A 127 -6.26 -9.64 -4.07
C ALA A 127 -5.11 -10.47 -3.49
N ALA A 128 -3.91 -10.27 -4.04
CA ALA A 128 -2.71 -10.87 -3.50
C ALA A 128 -2.40 -10.37 -2.08
N PRO A 129 -1.75 -11.18 -1.23
CA PRO A 129 -1.36 -10.76 0.10
C PRO A 129 -0.48 -9.51 0.10
N ALA A 130 -1.00 -8.42 0.66
CA ALA A 130 -0.19 -7.24 0.90
C ALA A 130 0.90 -7.55 1.93
N ASN A 131 2.12 -7.08 1.68
CA ASN A 131 3.21 -7.15 2.64
C ASN A 131 2.92 -6.30 3.88
N LEU A 132 3.58 -6.64 5.00
CA LEU A 132 3.57 -5.81 6.21
C LEU A 132 4.12 -4.41 5.94
N PRO A 133 3.72 -3.39 6.72
CA PRO A 133 4.24 -2.04 6.57
C PRO A 133 5.76 -1.99 6.78
N GLY A 134 6.49 -1.41 5.83
CA GLY A 134 7.96 -1.39 5.84
C GLY A 134 8.61 -2.69 5.34
N CYS A 135 7.82 -3.73 5.06
CA CYS A 135 8.31 -5.02 4.56
C CYS A 135 8.10 -5.21 3.05
N SER A 136 7.78 -4.15 2.30
CA SER A 136 7.61 -4.18 0.84
C SER A 136 8.80 -3.52 0.15
N HIS A 137 9.29 -4.08 -0.96
CA HIS A 137 10.31 -3.45 -1.80
C HIS A 137 9.89 -2.08 -2.35
N HIS A 138 8.58 -1.84 -2.52
CA HIS A 138 8.08 -0.51 -2.87
C HIS A 138 8.37 0.53 -1.79
N ASN A 139 8.52 0.15 -0.51
CA ASN A 139 8.87 1.11 0.55
C ASN A 139 10.28 1.68 0.40
N TYR A 140 11.09 1.09 -0.47
CA TYR A 140 12.49 1.43 -0.68
C TYR A 140 12.77 1.84 -2.13
N GLY A 141 11.75 1.98 -2.99
CA GLY A 141 11.94 2.26 -4.41
C GLY A 141 12.67 1.16 -5.16
N LEU A 142 12.57 -0.09 -4.67
CA LEU A 142 13.18 -1.29 -5.25
C LEU A 142 12.18 -2.17 -6.00
N ALA A 143 10.93 -1.72 -6.17
CA ALA A 143 9.93 -2.44 -6.93
C ALA A 143 9.09 -1.49 -7.79
N VAL A 144 8.54 -2.03 -8.86
CA VAL A 144 7.61 -1.37 -9.77
C VAL A 144 6.49 -2.33 -10.14
N ASP A 145 5.28 -1.79 -10.20
CA ASP A 145 4.14 -2.47 -10.82
C ASP A 145 3.90 -1.83 -12.18
N LEU A 146 3.86 -2.61 -13.26
CA LEU A 146 3.82 -2.11 -14.64
C LEU A 146 2.44 -2.34 -15.29
N LYS A 147 2.08 -1.48 -16.24
CA LYS A 147 0.90 -1.69 -17.10
C LYS A 147 1.29 -2.51 -18.34
N ASN A 148 0.30 -3.20 -18.93
CA ASN A 148 0.41 -3.83 -20.26
C ASN A 148 1.61 -4.76 -20.44
N VAL A 149 1.94 -5.56 -19.42
CA VAL A 149 3.14 -6.41 -19.47
C VAL A 149 3.02 -7.54 -20.48
N ASP A 150 3.84 -7.48 -21.52
CA ASP A 150 4.04 -8.54 -22.51
C ASP A 150 5.36 -9.31 -22.28
N GLU A 151 5.57 -10.36 -23.08
CA GLU A 151 6.76 -11.23 -22.95
C GLU A 151 8.07 -10.52 -23.28
N ILE A 152 8.03 -9.54 -24.19
CA ILE A 152 9.21 -8.74 -24.56
C ILE A 152 9.61 -7.88 -23.38
N LEU A 153 8.64 -7.20 -22.75
CA LEU A 153 8.88 -6.38 -21.57
C LEU A 153 9.44 -7.21 -20.41
N GLN A 154 8.86 -8.38 -20.11
CA GLN A 154 9.37 -9.26 -19.05
C GLN A 154 10.83 -9.65 -19.27
N MET A 155 11.18 -10.04 -20.50
CA MET A 155 12.55 -10.40 -20.86
C MET A 155 13.51 -9.21 -20.66
N ILE A 156 13.13 -8.01 -21.12
CA ILE A 156 13.97 -6.81 -21.01
C ILE A 156 14.16 -6.40 -19.55
N MET A 157 13.08 -6.41 -18.75
CA MET A 157 13.16 -6.15 -17.32
C MET A 157 14.16 -7.10 -16.64
N ARG A 158 14.09 -8.40 -16.94
CA ARG A 158 15.04 -9.40 -16.42
C ARG A 158 16.48 -9.15 -16.84
N ASN A 159 16.70 -8.82 -18.12
CA ASN A 159 18.03 -8.50 -18.64
C ASN A 159 18.64 -7.26 -17.96
N ASN A 160 17.79 -6.33 -17.54
CA ASN A 160 18.18 -5.09 -16.88
C ASN A 160 18.11 -5.17 -15.34
N GLY A 161 18.13 -6.38 -14.78
CA GLY A 161 18.34 -6.58 -13.34
C GLY A 161 17.09 -6.55 -12.47
N TRP A 162 15.91 -6.70 -13.08
CA TRP A 162 14.63 -6.83 -12.39
C TRP A 162 14.16 -8.29 -12.36
N SER A 163 13.35 -8.65 -11.37
CA SER A 163 12.82 -10.01 -11.21
C SER A 163 11.31 -9.98 -10.95
N ASP A 164 10.55 -10.81 -11.64
CA ASP A 164 9.10 -11.01 -11.52
C ASP A 164 8.74 -12.28 -10.73
N GLU A 165 9.47 -12.51 -9.63
CA GLU A 165 9.41 -13.74 -8.83
C GLU A 165 8.09 -14.00 -8.09
N ILE A 166 7.15 -13.04 -8.06
CA ILE A 166 5.87 -13.22 -7.35
C ILE A 166 4.90 -14.02 -8.24
N PRO A 167 4.56 -15.27 -7.87
CA PRO A 167 3.70 -16.11 -8.71
C PRO A 167 2.32 -15.50 -8.90
N GLY A 168 1.90 -15.35 -10.15
CA GLY A 168 0.60 -14.76 -10.51
C GLY A 168 0.60 -13.25 -10.69
N GLU A 169 1.68 -12.55 -10.33
CA GLU A 169 1.83 -11.10 -10.48
C GLU A 169 2.82 -10.75 -11.60
N LYS A 170 2.47 -11.09 -12.85
CA LYS A 170 3.31 -10.79 -14.03
C LYS A 170 3.64 -9.30 -14.23
N TRP A 171 2.94 -8.44 -13.51
CA TRP A 171 3.10 -6.98 -13.55
C TRP A 171 4.05 -6.45 -12.48
N HIS A 172 4.41 -7.24 -11.46
CA HIS A 172 5.26 -6.81 -10.36
C HIS A 172 6.72 -7.18 -10.61
N PHE A 173 7.62 -6.22 -10.47
CA PHE A 173 9.06 -6.42 -10.63
C PHE A 173 9.84 -5.85 -9.45
N SER A 174 10.80 -6.63 -8.94
CA SER A 174 11.76 -6.20 -7.91
C SER A 174 13.17 -6.03 -8.50
N CYS A 175 13.86 -4.94 -8.18
CA CYS A 175 15.20 -4.62 -8.65
C CYS A 175 16.28 -5.38 -7.84
N THR A 176 16.48 -6.66 -8.18
CA THR A 176 17.41 -7.55 -7.46
C THR A 176 18.88 -7.19 -7.68
N LYS A 177 19.19 -6.38 -8.71
CA LYS A 177 20.52 -5.85 -8.98
C LYS A 177 20.78 -4.48 -8.34
N SER A 178 19.85 -3.91 -7.57
CA SER A 178 20.13 -2.69 -6.81
C SER A 178 21.31 -2.88 -5.85
N ARG A 179 22.14 -1.84 -5.67
CA ARG A 179 23.29 -1.87 -4.75
C ARG A 179 22.87 -2.05 -3.30
N ILE A 180 21.66 -1.64 -2.95
CA ILE A 180 21.12 -1.74 -1.60
C ILE A 180 20.18 -2.94 -1.41
N TYR A 181 19.97 -3.77 -2.44
CA TYR A 181 18.96 -4.84 -2.42
C TYR A 181 19.11 -5.77 -1.21
N ASN A 182 20.31 -6.31 -0.99
CA ASN A 182 20.57 -7.22 0.14
C ASN A 182 20.45 -6.53 1.51
N GLN A 183 20.78 -5.25 1.61
CA GLN A 183 20.61 -4.48 2.85
C GLN A 183 19.12 -4.30 3.18
N VAL A 184 18.32 -3.99 2.17
CA VAL A 184 16.86 -3.88 2.29
C VAL A 184 16.24 -5.23 2.65
N LEU A 185 16.68 -6.35 2.05
CA LEU A 185 16.19 -7.68 2.43
C LEU A 185 16.42 -7.98 3.92
N THR A 186 17.62 -7.71 4.44
CA THR A 186 17.91 -7.84 5.88
C THR A 186 16.98 -6.95 6.71
N LYS A 187 16.80 -5.69 6.31
CA LYS A 187 15.94 -4.75 7.03
C LYS A 187 14.47 -5.18 7.05
N ILE A 188 13.96 -5.69 5.92
CA ILE A 188 12.61 -6.23 5.79
C ILE A 188 12.40 -7.37 6.76
N GLU A 189 13.38 -8.27 6.90
CA GLU A 189 13.31 -9.42 7.80
C GLU A 189 13.36 -8.99 9.28
N GLU A 190 14.22 -8.03 9.62
CA GLU A 190 14.25 -7.41 10.96
C GLU A 190 12.91 -6.77 11.33
N LEU A 191 12.32 -5.98 10.42
CA LEU A 191 11.04 -5.33 10.64
C LEU A 191 9.91 -6.36 10.78
N ARG A 192 9.92 -7.39 9.93
CA ARG A 192 8.92 -8.47 9.94
C ARG A 192 8.94 -9.23 11.26
N ASN A 193 10.13 -9.54 11.78
CA ASN A 193 10.30 -10.26 13.06
C ASN A 193 10.23 -9.33 14.28
N GLY A 194 10.23 -8.02 14.08
CA GLY A 194 10.14 -7.01 15.12
C GLY A 194 8.89 -6.14 14.99
N LEU A 195 9.10 -4.84 14.79
CA LEU A 195 8.07 -3.81 14.93
C LEU A 195 6.86 -4.02 14.01
N ALA A 196 7.08 -4.37 12.73
CA ALA A 196 5.98 -4.55 11.78
C ALA A 196 5.17 -5.82 12.08
N GLY A 197 5.84 -6.89 12.53
CA GLY A 197 5.20 -8.11 12.99
C GLY A 197 4.33 -7.87 14.22
N GLN A 198 4.88 -7.18 15.23
CA GLN A 198 4.14 -6.84 16.46
C GLN A 198 2.94 -5.94 16.15
N TRP A 199 3.12 -4.90 15.34
CA TRP A 199 2.02 -4.02 14.92
C TRP A 199 0.87 -4.81 14.27
N ALA A 200 1.18 -5.77 13.39
CA ALA A 200 0.15 -6.57 12.74
C ALA A 200 -0.64 -7.46 13.72
N LEU A 201 0.02 -7.99 14.75
CA LEU A 201 -0.65 -8.74 15.83
C LEU A 201 -1.59 -7.82 16.63
N ASP A 202 -1.12 -6.62 16.97
CA ASP A 202 -1.89 -5.63 17.74
C ASP A 202 -3.13 -5.18 16.96
N GLN A 203 -2.99 -4.88 15.66
CA GLN A 203 -4.13 -4.53 14.80
C GLN A 203 -5.15 -5.67 14.69
N GLN A 204 -4.68 -6.93 14.59
CA GLN A 204 -5.57 -8.07 14.55
C GLN A 204 -6.33 -8.27 15.87
N ALA A 205 -5.67 -8.06 17.01
CA ALA A 205 -6.30 -8.12 18.33
C ALA A 205 -7.33 -7.00 18.51
N ALA A 206 -6.97 -5.76 18.16
CA ALA A 206 -7.87 -4.61 18.21
C ALA A 206 -9.12 -4.82 17.34
N TYR A 207 -8.96 -5.34 16.13
CA TYR A 207 -10.10 -5.65 15.26
C TYR A 207 -11.04 -6.69 15.88
N LYS A 208 -10.50 -7.80 16.44
CA LYS A 208 -11.32 -8.81 17.13
C LYS A 208 -12.10 -8.22 18.30
N LEU A 209 -11.45 -7.42 19.15
CA LEU A 209 -12.11 -6.74 20.26
C LEU A 209 -13.23 -5.80 19.78
N SER A 210 -13.02 -5.11 18.65
CA SER A 210 -14.04 -4.24 18.05
C SER A 210 -15.27 -5.02 17.54
N GLN A 211 -15.05 -6.20 16.96
CA GLN A 211 -16.13 -7.09 16.50
C GLN A 211 -16.94 -7.63 17.68
N GLU A 212 -16.26 -8.04 18.76
CA GLU A 212 -16.91 -8.52 19.98
C GLU A 212 -17.76 -7.42 20.64
N ARG A 213 -17.26 -6.18 20.70
CA ARG A 213 -18.03 -5.04 21.22
C ARG A 213 -19.28 -4.77 20.40
N ARG A 214 -19.16 -4.72 19.07
CA ARG A 214 -20.31 -4.52 18.17
C ARG A 214 -21.35 -5.63 18.34
N SER A 215 -20.91 -6.89 18.43
CA SER A 215 -21.84 -8.00 18.63
C SER A 215 -22.62 -7.90 19.96
N LYS A 216 -21.97 -7.42 21.03
CA LYS A 216 -22.62 -7.17 22.32
C LYS A 216 -23.54 -5.96 22.31
N GLU A 217 -23.19 -4.89 21.60
CA GLU A 217 -24.05 -3.72 21.41
C GLU A 217 -25.31 -4.08 20.61
N ASP A 218 -25.15 -4.82 19.51
CA ASP A 218 -26.26 -5.35 18.71
C ASP A 218 -27.15 -6.29 19.55
N GLU A 219 -26.55 -7.13 20.40
CA GLU A 219 -27.28 -7.98 21.34
C GLU A 219 -28.05 -7.16 22.40
N PHE A 220 -27.44 -6.11 22.92
CA PHE A 220 -28.08 -5.21 23.88
C PHE A 220 -29.26 -4.47 23.24
N ASP A 221 -29.10 -3.93 22.04
CA ASP A 221 -30.16 -3.22 21.32
C ASP A 221 -31.29 -4.15 20.90
N THR A 222 -30.99 -5.37 20.46
CA THR A 222 -32.02 -6.39 20.17
C THR A 222 -32.80 -6.78 21.43
N ARG A 223 -32.13 -6.99 22.58
CA ARG A 223 -32.80 -7.23 23.87
C ARG A 223 -33.67 -6.04 24.31
N LYS A 224 -33.21 -4.80 24.12
CA LYS A 224 -33.96 -3.58 24.43
C LYS A 224 -35.18 -3.41 23.52
N LEU A 225 -35.06 -3.74 22.24
CA LEU A 225 -36.18 -3.76 21.29
C LEU A 225 -37.21 -4.85 21.66
N HIS A 226 -36.73 -6.03 22.06
CA HIS A 226 -37.60 -7.13 22.49
C HIS A 226 -38.32 -6.81 23.80
N SER A 227 -37.62 -6.19 24.76
CA SER A 227 -38.19 -5.70 26.03
C SER A 227 -39.24 -4.61 25.81
N LYS A 228 -38.99 -3.64 24.91
CA LYS A 228 -40.01 -2.64 24.52
C LYS A 228 -41.23 -3.28 23.85
N LYS A 229 -41.04 -4.26 22.96
CA LYS A 229 -42.15 -5.00 22.31
C LYS A 229 -42.95 -5.85 23.30
N MET A 230 -42.29 -6.49 24.27
CA MET A 230 -42.92 -7.21 25.38
C MET A 230 -43.72 -6.25 26.27
N CYS A 231 -43.14 -5.11 26.64
CA CYS A 231 -43.80 -4.11 27.48
C CYS A 231 -45.06 -3.55 26.79
N LEU A 232 -44.99 -3.23 25.49
CA LEU A 232 -46.14 -2.81 24.68
C LEU A 232 -47.24 -3.87 24.55
N ARG A 233 -46.88 -5.17 24.55
CA ARG A 233 -47.87 -6.27 24.55
C ARG A 233 -48.58 -6.39 25.89
N ILE A 234 -47.87 -6.23 27.00
CA ILE A 234 -48.47 -6.26 28.35
C ILE A 234 -49.43 -5.08 28.55
N THR A 235 -49.08 -3.88 28.07
CA THR A 235 -49.98 -2.72 28.16
C THR A 235 -51.25 -2.92 27.31
N LYS A 236 -51.14 -3.51 26.12
CA LYS A 236 -52.32 -3.80 25.26
C LYS A 236 -53.29 -4.81 25.89
N VAL A 237 -52.79 -5.78 26.65
CA VAL A 237 -53.63 -6.76 27.37
C VAL A 237 -54.35 -6.11 28.56
N GLN A 238 -53.71 -5.18 29.28
CA GLN A 238 -54.35 -4.45 30.37
C GLN A 238 -55.50 -3.53 29.89
N TYR A 239 -55.38 -2.90 28.71
CA TYR A 239 -56.45 -2.06 28.16
C TYR A 239 -57.64 -2.85 27.57
N CYS A 240 -57.51 -4.15 27.33
CA CYS A 240 -58.63 -5.00 26.89
C CYS A 240 -59.42 -5.63 28.06
N LEU A 241 -58.96 -5.43 29.31
CA LEU A 241 -59.57 -6.01 30.51
C LEU A 241 -60.17 -4.96 31.46
N MET A 242 -60.23 -3.69 31.05
CA MET A 242 -60.99 -2.68 31.81
C MET A 242 -62.47 -2.78 31.43
N PRO A 243 -63.38 -3.01 32.38
CA PRO A 243 -64.82 -2.97 32.11
C PRO A 243 -65.21 -1.55 31.70
N LEU A 244 -65.93 -1.45 30.59
CA LEU A 244 -66.60 -0.21 30.19
C LEU A 244 -67.65 0.13 31.24
N SER A 245 -67.38 1.15 32.03
CA SER A 245 -68.36 1.82 32.90
C SER A 245 -68.95 3.04 32.21
#